data_AF-A0A7K3RX97-F1
#
_entry.id   AF-A0A7K3RX97-F1
#
_cell.length_a   1.000
_cell.length_b   1.000
_cell.length_c   1.000
_cell.angle_alpha   90.00
_cell.angle_beta   90.00
_cell.angle_gamma   90.00
#
_symmetry.space_group_name_H-M   'P 1'
#
loop_
_entity.id
_entity.type
_entity.pdbx_description
1 polymer ?
#
loop_
_entity_poly.entity_id
_entity_poly.type
_entity_poly.pdbx_seq_one_letter_code
_entity_poly.pdbx_strand_id
1 'polypeptide(L)'
;MIGTAGETGADTYGSADAGHGGAEGLPLSPAQERLWFLQQLEPDDASYNIPLVLRLTGELSEPALRAAFDGTAARHEALRTRFPDLDGRPAALVEPPAPVPVESIDL
;
A
#
# COMPACT_ATOMS: atom_id res chain seq x y z
N MET A 1 -22.00 -47.01 -21.16
CA MET A 1 -20.66 -46.38 -21.10
C MET A 1 -20.84 -45.07 -20.35
N ILE A 2 -20.71 -45.10 -19.02
CA ILE A 2 -19.54 -44.65 -18.24
C ILE A 2 -19.23 -43.17 -18.51
N GLY A 3 -19.49 -42.32 -17.51
CA GLY A 3 -19.21 -40.89 -17.55
C GLY A 3 -17.86 -40.52 -16.94
N THR A 4 -17.59 -39.22 -16.90
CA THR A 4 -16.70 -38.56 -15.94
C THR A 4 -17.11 -37.10 -15.79
N ALA A 5 -17.44 -36.73 -14.56
CA ALA A 5 -17.41 -35.38 -14.05
C ALA A 5 -15.96 -34.88 -13.94
N GLY A 6 -15.76 -33.57 -13.83
CA GLY A 6 -14.48 -32.99 -13.46
C GLY A 6 -14.35 -31.53 -13.89
N GLU A 7 -14.95 -30.64 -13.10
CA GLU A 7 -14.38 -29.32 -12.88
C GLU A 7 -12.92 -29.48 -12.45
N THR A 8 -11.98 -28.80 -13.13
CA THR A 8 -10.71 -28.41 -12.50
C THR A 8 -10.27 -27.11 -13.13
N GLY A 9 -10.53 -26.01 -12.42
CA GLY A 9 -9.69 -24.82 -12.54
C GLY A 9 -8.27 -25.25 -12.24
N ALA A 10 -7.40 -25.17 -13.25
CA ALA A 10 -5.97 -25.32 -13.07
C ALA A 10 -5.37 -23.92 -13.15
N ASP A 11 -5.33 -23.32 -11.97
CA ASP A 11 -4.33 -22.37 -11.51
C ASP A 11 -3.07 -22.40 -12.37
N THR A 12 -2.89 -21.35 -13.17
CA THR A 12 -1.55 -20.91 -13.57
C THR A 12 -1.24 -19.64 -12.77
N TYR A 13 -1.11 -19.80 -11.45
CA TYR A 13 -0.27 -18.89 -10.69
C TYR A 13 1.15 -19.09 -11.20
N GLY A 14 1.53 -18.20 -12.12
CA GLY A 14 2.86 -18.12 -12.69
C GLY A 14 3.90 -18.17 -11.59
N SER A 15 4.72 -19.21 -11.67
CA SER A 15 5.91 -19.48 -10.90
C SER A 15 6.60 -18.20 -10.41
N ALA A 16 6.67 -18.05 -9.08
CA ALA A 16 7.47 -17.04 -8.41
C ALA A 16 8.96 -17.33 -8.68
N ASP A 17 9.49 -16.74 -9.75
CA ASP A 17 10.92 -16.54 -9.91
C ASP A 17 11.29 -15.29 -9.09
N ALA A 18 12.05 -15.52 -8.03
CA ALA A 18 12.55 -14.50 -7.14
C ALA A 18 13.84 -13.91 -7.74
N GLY A 19 13.77 -12.68 -8.26
CA GLY A 19 14.97 -11.97 -8.67
C GLY A 19 14.74 -10.56 -9.20
N HIS A 20 15.08 -9.57 -8.38
CA HIS A 20 15.44 -8.19 -8.73
C HIS A 20 14.31 -7.25 -9.14
N GLY A 21 13.84 -6.46 -8.17
CA GLY A 21 13.10 -5.22 -8.41
C GLY A 21 13.91 -4.29 -9.32
N GLY A 22 13.48 -4.22 -10.57
CA GLY A 22 14.00 -3.31 -11.58
C GLY A 22 12.83 -2.74 -12.37
N ALA A 23 12.59 -1.44 -12.23
CA ALA A 23 11.73 -0.55 -13.01
C ALA A 23 10.23 -0.92 -13.24
N GLU A 24 9.82 -2.16 -13.07
CA GLU A 24 8.46 -2.64 -13.28
C GLU A 24 7.90 -3.06 -11.92
N GLY A 25 6.83 -2.39 -11.48
CA GLY A 25 6.28 -2.58 -10.13
C GLY A 25 5.65 -3.95 -9.90
N LEU A 26 5.41 -4.27 -8.62
CA LEU A 26 4.76 -5.52 -8.22
C LEU A 26 3.28 -5.51 -8.60
N PRO A 27 2.67 -6.66 -8.93
CA PRO A 27 1.23 -6.73 -9.14
C PRO A 27 0.47 -6.42 -7.85
N LEU A 28 -0.68 -5.74 -7.96
CA LEU A 28 -1.55 -5.47 -6.82
C LEU A 28 -2.33 -6.75 -6.45
N SER A 29 -2.64 -6.89 -5.16
CA SER A 29 -3.68 -7.84 -4.73
C SER A 29 -5.06 -7.38 -5.22
N PRO A 30 -6.04 -8.30 -5.35
CA PRO A 30 -7.40 -7.94 -5.82
C PRO A 30 -8.07 -6.83 -4.99
N ALA A 31 -7.80 -6.79 -3.69
CA ALA A 31 -8.33 -5.76 -2.81
C ALA A 31 -7.67 -4.39 -3.07
N GLN A 32 -6.36 -4.36 -3.31
CA GLN A 32 -5.64 -3.13 -3.67
C GLN A 32 -6.09 -2.61 -5.03
N GLU A 33 -6.23 -3.48 -6.03
CA GLU A 33 -6.68 -3.10 -7.38
C GLU A 33 -8.09 -2.49 -7.36
N ARG A 34 -9.00 -3.08 -6.56
CA ARG A 34 -10.34 -2.50 -6.36
C ARG A 34 -10.29 -1.09 -5.78
N LEU A 35 -9.51 -0.88 -4.72
CA LEU A 35 -9.39 0.45 -4.10
C LEU A 35 -8.73 1.46 -5.04
N TRP A 36 -7.71 1.03 -5.79
CA TRP A 36 -7.08 1.86 -6.81
C TRP A 36 -8.09 2.29 -7.87
N PHE A 37 -8.89 1.36 -8.40
CA PHE A 37 -9.92 1.68 -9.39
C PHE A 37 -10.96 2.69 -8.84
N LEU A 38 -11.41 2.52 -7.59
CA LEU A 38 -12.35 3.45 -6.96
C LEU A 38 -11.75 4.86 -6.82
N GLN A 39 -10.48 4.95 -6.40
CA GLN A 39 -9.77 6.23 -6.30
C GLN A 39 -9.62 6.92 -7.67
N GLN A 40 -9.44 6.16 -8.75
CA GLN A 40 -9.36 6.73 -10.11
C GLN A 40 -10.72 7.21 -10.62
N LEU A 41 -11.81 6.55 -10.22
CA LEU A 41 -13.18 6.89 -10.62
C LEU A 41 -13.68 8.15 -9.92
N GLU A 42 -13.42 8.27 -8.61
CA GLU A 42 -13.84 9.40 -7.76
C GLU A 42 -12.65 9.93 -6.93
N PRO A 43 -11.75 10.75 -7.51
CA PRO A 43 -10.51 11.16 -6.85
C PRO A 43 -10.71 11.98 -5.56
N ASP A 44 -11.85 12.65 -5.45
CA ASP A 44 -12.19 13.47 -4.29
C ASP A 44 -12.97 12.70 -3.21
N ASP A 45 -13.29 11.41 -3.42
CA ASP A 45 -13.99 10.59 -2.43
C ASP A 45 -13.04 10.17 -1.30
N ALA A 46 -13.37 10.62 -0.09
CA ALA A 46 -12.62 10.31 1.12
C ALA A 46 -13.18 9.10 1.90
N SER A 47 -14.14 8.36 1.36
CA SER A 47 -14.83 7.25 2.05
C SER A 47 -13.90 6.13 2.51
N TYR A 48 -12.72 6.00 1.90
CA TYR A 48 -11.70 5.00 2.25
C TYR A 48 -10.56 5.56 3.12
N ASN A 49 -10.64 6.83 3.55
CA ASN A 49 -9.70 7.39 4.50
C ASN A 49 -10.06 6.93 5.93
N ILE A 50 -9.04 6.57 6.72
CA ILE A 50 -9.19 6.15 8.12
C ILE A 50 -8.50 7.20 9.01
N PRO A 51 -9.17 8.33 9.32
CA PRO A 51 -8.58 9.38 10.16
C PRO A 51 -8.49 8.93 11.63
N LEU A 52 -7.41 9.32 12.30
CA LEU A 52 -7.21 9.10 13.72
C LEU A 52 -6.79 10.40 14.41
N VAL A 53 -7.43 10.71 15.54
CA VAL A 53 -7.09 11.86 16.39
C VAL A 53 -6.71 11.35 17.77
N LEU A 54 -5.53 11.75 18.25
CA LEU A 54 -5.01 11.36 19.56
C LEU A 54 -4.79 12.60 20.42
N ARG A 55 -5.19 12.52 21.70
CA ARG A 55 -4.84 13.52 22.71
C ARG A 55 -3.73 12.96 23.58
N LEU A 56 -2.55 13.54 23.47
CA LEU A 56 -1.42 13.24 24.34
C LEU A 56 -1.42 14.21 25.52
N THR A 57 -1.18 13.71 26.73
CA THR A 57 -1.16 14.51 27.95
C THR A 57 0.20 14.42 28.61
N GLY A 58 0.73 15.55 29.07
CA GLY A 58 2.07 15.65 29.67
C GLY A 58 3.08 16.30 28.73
N GLU A 59 4.35 16.17 29.06
CA GLU A 59 5.44 16.70 28.24
C GLU A 59 5.58 15.87 26.95
N LEU A 60 5.38 16.52 25.80
CA LEU A 60 5.56 15.91 24.50
C LEU A 60 6.95 16.25 23.95
N SER A 61 7.75 15.21 23.69
CA SER A 61 9.00 15.34 22.95
C SER A 61 8.73 15.22 21.45
N GLU A 62 8.68 16.35 20.73
CA GLU A 62 8.53 16.35 19.27
C GLU A 62 9.61 15.51 18.55
N PRO A 63 10.91 15.59 18.93
CA PRO A 63 11.93 14.76 18.27
C PRO A 63 11.69 13.26 18.44
N ALA A 64 11.19 12.84 19.60
CA ALA A 64 10.86 11.43 19.84
C ALA A 64 9.64 11.00 19.01
N LEU A 65 8.63 11.86 18.88
CA LEU A 65 7.45 11.60 18.07
C LEU A 65 7.79 11.48 16.58
N ARG A 66 8.61 12.39 16.05
CA ARG A 66 9.11 12.31 14.67
C ARG A 66 9.89 11.02 14.42
N ALA A 67 10.81 10.67 15.31
CA ALA A 67 11.57 9.44 15.21
C ALA A 67 10.68 8.19 15.26
N ALA A 68 9.58 8.22 16.04
CA ALA A 68 8.61 7.13 16.06
C ALA A 68 7.90 6.97 14.71
N PHE A 69 7.43 8.07 14.10
CA PHE A 69 6.81 8.01 12.77
C PHE A 69 7.78 7.51 11.69
N ASP A 70 9.01 8.04 11.67
CA ASP A 70 10.06 7.61 10.74
C ASP A 70 10.38 6.12 10.92
N GLY A 71 10.52 5.67 12.17
CA GLY A 71 10.77 4.26 12.49
C GLY A 71 9.62 3.34 12.09
N THR A 72 8.38 3.76 12.28
CA THR A 72 7.19 3.01 11.83
C THR A 72 7.15 2.92 10.30
N ALA A 73 7.33 4.03 9.58
CA ALA A 73 7.33 4.02 8.11
C ALA A 73 8.49 3.18 7.53
N ALA A 74 9.69 3.27 8.12
CA ALA A 74 10.83 2.46 7.73
C ALA A 74 10.59 0.96 7.91
N ARG A 75 9.93 0.57 9.02
CA ARG A 75 9.62 -0.82 9.35
C ARG A 75 8.54 -1.44 8.45
N HIS A 76 7.55 -0.66 8.01
CA HIS A 76 6.36 -1.16 7.33
C HIS A 76 6.35 -0.77 5.84
N GLU A 77 6.62 -1.73 4.94
CA GLU A 77 6.65 -1.48 3.49
C GLU A 77 5.35 -0.90 2.95
N ALA A 78 4.22 -1.34 3.51
CA ALA A 78 2.89 -0.87 3.14
C ALA A 78 2.73 0.67 3.30
N LEU A 79 3.40 1.29 4.28
CA LEU A 79 3.33 2.74 4.51
C LEU A 79 4.19 3.56 3.53
N ARG A 80 5.10 2.89 2.82
CA ARG A 80 6.00 3.47 1.82
C ARG A 80 5.74 2.92 0.42
N THR A 81 4.56 2.35 0.18
CA THR A 81 4.16 1.82 -1.12
C THR A 81 3.34 2.86 -1.89
N ARG A 82 3.72 3.14 -3.14
CA ARG A 82 2.94 3.93 -4.10
C ARG A 82 2.24 3.01 -5.10
N PHE A 83 1.12 3.50 -5.65
CA PHE A 83 0.32 2.77 -6.64
C PHE A 83 0.16 3.58 -7.95
N PRO A 84 1.24 3.82 -8.72
CA PRO A 84 1.13 4.53 -9.99
C PRO A 84 0.35 3.74 -11.06
N ASP A 85 -0.17 4.47 -12.02
CA ASP A 85 -0.53 3.93 -13.33
C ASP A 85 0.74 3.83 -14.20
N LEU A 86 1.09 2.62 -14.62
CA LEU A 86 2.18 2.34 -15.55
C LEU A 86 1.59 1.71 -16.82
N ASP A 87 1.49 2.50 -17.89
CA ASP A 87 0.94 2.08 -19.19
C ASP A 87 -0.48 1.49 -19.11
N GLY A 88 -1.36 2.11 -18.32
CA GLY A 88 -2.75 1.70 -18.14
C GLY A 88 -2.92 0.51 -17.19
N ARG A 89 -1.88 0.15 -16.43
CA ARG A 89 -1.91 -0.94 -15.44
C ARG A 89 -1.44 -0.43 -14.08
N PRO A 90 -2.15 -0.75 -12.98
CA PRO A 90 -1.67 -0.40 -11.65
C PRO A 90 -0.48 -1.27 -11.27
N ALA A 91 0.50 -0.64 -10.61
CA ALA A 91 1.67 -1.32 -10.07
C ALA A 91 1.92 -0.87 -8.62
N ALA A 92 2.46 -1.75 -7.78
CA ALA A 92 2.89 -1.43 -6.43
C ALA A 92 4.40 -1.18 -6.42
N LEU A 93 4.80 0.05 -6.07
CA LEU A 93 6.19 0.47 -5.96
C LEU A 93 6.53 0.75 -4.50
N VAL A 94 7.46 -0.03 -3.95
CA VAL A 94 7.90 0.08 -2.57
C VAL A 94 9.09 1.04 -2.51
N GLU A 95 8.87 2.25 -1.98
CA GLU A 95 9.89 3.30 -1.85
C GLU A 95 10.88 2.97 -0.73
N PRO A 96 12.16 3.36 -0.82
CA PRO A 96 13.07 3.23 0.31
C PRO A 96 12.59 4.05 1.51
N PRO A 97 12.99 3.68 2.74
CA PRO A 97 12.67 4.49 3.92
C PRO A 97 13.12 5.95 3.76
N ALA A 98 12.21 6.87 4.08
CA ALA A 98 12.46 8.30 4.07
C ALA A 98 11.74 8.97 5.27
N PRO A 99 12.19 10.15 5.72
CA PRO A 99 11.50 10.88 6.77
C PRO A 99 10.04 11.17 6.42
N VAL A 100 9.14 10.95 7.38
CA VAL A 100 7.70 11.21 7.21
C VAL A 100 7.45 12.72 7.27
N PRO A 101 6.73 13.30 6.30
CA PRO A 101 6.35 14.70 6.37
C PRO A 101 5.32 14.90 7.49
N VAL A 102 5.75 15.54 8.57
CA VAL A 102 4.87 15.92 9.69
C VAL A 102 4.85 17.44 9.78
N GLU A 103 3.66 18.00 9.63
CA GLU A 103 3.37 19.42 9.83
C GLU A 103 2.99 19.66 11.30
N SER A 104 3.58 20.69 11.91
CA SER A 104 3.20 21.17 13.23
C SER A 104 2.43 22.48 13.09
N ILE A 105 1.24 22.51 13.70
CA ILE A 105 0.39 23.70 13.75
C ILE A 105 0.17 24.01 15.22
N ASP A 106 0.62 25.19 15.65
CA ASP A 106 0.30 25.74 16.97
C ASP A 106 -1.05 26.47 16.83
N LEU A 107 -2.05 26.02 17.60
CA LEU A 107 -3.45 26.46 17.50
C LEU A 107 -3.80 27.52 18.54
#